data_AF-A0A962V8J3-F1
#
_entry.id   AF-A0A962V8J3-F1
#
_cell.length_a   1.000
_cell.length_b   1.000
_cell.length_c   1.000
_cell.angle_alpha   90.00
_cell.angle_beta   90.00
_cell.angle_gamma   90.00
#
_symmetry.space_group_name_H-M   'P 1'
#
loop_
_entity.id
_entity.type
_entity.pdbx_description
1 polymer ?
#
loop_
_entity_poly.entity_id
_entity_poly.type
_entity_poly.pdbx_seq_one_letter_code
_entity_poly.pdbx_strand_id
1 'polypeptide(L)'
;MIRGVRHELFQSGQSVAAGIGACTRRAGAVALVVRPPPGAIAIRSAEALLAEHEATITSLYERSDTSAAQFEAVYQPLIVRLAEWVQRLPSQNRTQPTLLAERLNSAQRALSRRRGVFLPPHAEPERIAHEADVWTYAVFSIALLRALGPTLAHWQVTLYSPQQHWRWLPWQVSLSASGAVYYHVKRRIPAYAHDTTPLLANRLVPPLAQNWLWDNPTVWAVWAKALSEPQVPAVLTALLDDRPARSY
;
A
#
# COMPACT_ATOMS: atom_id res chain seq x y z
N MET A 1 29.60 14.44 1.34
CA MET A 1 28.59 15.27 2.02
C MET A 1 27.19 14.64 1.87
N ILE A 2 27.06 13.34 2.25
CA ILE A 2 25.85 12.51 2.05
C ILE A 2 25.67 11.64 3.30
N ARG A 3 25.37 12.26 4.44
CA ARG A 3 25.06 11.57 5.70
C ARG A 3 23.94 12.24 6.52
N GLY A 4 23.39 13.37 6.05
CA GLY A 4 22.42 14.17 6.80
C GLY A 4 20.94 13.84 6.57
N VAL A 5 20.57 13.21 5.45
CA VAL A 5 19.15 13.04 5.07
C VAL A 5 18.50 11.78 5.68
N ARG A 6 19.26 10.95 6.41
CA ARG A 6 18.79 9.65 6.94
C ARG A 6 17.95 9.74 8.22
N HIS A 7 17.80 10.91 8.85
CA HIS A 7 17.20 11.01 10.18
C HIS A 7 16.01 11.96 10.31
N GLU A 8 15.68 12.74 9.27
CA GLU A 8 14.63 13.78 9.35
C GLU A 8 13.26 13.32 8.86
N LEU A 9 13.16 12.21 8.15
CA LEU A 9 11.88 11.67 7.66
C LEU A 9 10.97 11.08 8.77
N PHE A 10 11.43 11.05 10.02
CA PHE A 10 10.73 10.36 11.12
C PHE A 10 10.43 11.21 12.36
N GLN A 11 10.78 12.50 12.38
CA GLN A 11 10.51 13.35 13.54
C GLN A 11 10.19 14.79 13.13
N SER A 12 8.93 15.10 12.87
CA SER A 12 8.42 16.47 12.94
C SER A 12 6.90 16.47 13.08
N GLY A 13 6.43 16.47 14.32
CA GLY A 13 5.03 16.51 14.68
C GLY A 13 4.84 16.76 16.19
N GLN A 14 5.50 17.77 16.74
CA GLN A 14 5.20 18.27 18.09
C GLN A 14 5.29 19.80 18.17
N SER A 15 4.12 20.42 18.41
CA SER A 15 3.90 21.76 18.98
C SER A 15 2.40 22.06 18.87
N VAL A 16 1.63 22.65 19.80
CA VAL A 16 1.80 23.25 21.12
C VAL A 16 0.41 23.13 21.78
N ALA A 17 0.32 22.79 23.07
CA ALA A 17 -0.88 23.11 23.86
C ALA A 17 -0.49 23.38 25.32
N ALA A 18 -0.54 24.65 25.69
CA ALA A 18 -0.35 25.14 27.04
C ALA A 18 -1.67 25.06 27.83
N GLY A 19 -1.58 24.53 29.05
CA GLY A 19 -2.34 24.94 30.24
C GLY A 19 -3.85 24.70 30.26
N ILE A 20 -4.29 23.78 31.13
CA ILE A 20 -5.24 24.00 32.25
C ILE A 20 -5.25 22.72 33.09
N GLY A 21 -5.17 22.87 34.41
CA GLY A 21 -4.96 21.78 35.36
C GLY A 21 -6.08 20.74 35.42
N ALA A 22 -5.68 19.48 35.64
CA ALA A 22 -6.57 18.43 36.08
C ALA A 22 -5.83 17.47 37.02
N CYS A 23 -6.29 17.47 38.28
CA CYS A 23 -5.94 16.50 39.31
C CYS A 23 -6.20 15.08 38.78
N THR A 24 -5.16 14.31 38.50
CA THR A 24 -5.31 12.92 38.02
C THR A 24 -4.60 11.96 38.96
N ARG A 25 -5.41 11.27 39.76
CA ARG A 25 -5.05 10.00 40.41
C ARG A 25 -4.53 9.05 39.33
N ARG A 26 -3.24 8.67 39.42
CA ARG A 26 -2.67 7.56 38.65
C ARG A 26 -3.34 6.26 39.09
N ALA A 27 -4.42 5.89 38.42
CA ALA A 27 -4.82 4.49 38.34
C ALA A 27 -3.74 3.78 37.50
N GLY A 28 -3.01 2.85 38.11
CA GLY A 28 -2.05 2.02 37.38
C GLY A 28 -2.77 1.25 36.28
N ALA A 29 -2.52 1.61 35.03
CA ALA A 29 -2.92 0.80 33.89
C ALA A 29 -2.09 -0.48 33.92
N VAL A 30 -2.64 -1.52 34.55
CA VAL A 30 -2.12 -2.87 34.43
C VAL A 30 -2.29 -3.23 32.96
N ALA A 31 -1.20 -3.23 32.19
CA ALA A 31 -1.19 -3.75 30.85
C ALA A 31 -1.59 -5.23 30.93
N LEU A 32 -2.85 -5.53 30.58
CA LEU A 32 -3.33 -6.89 30.44
C LEU A 32 -2.42 -7.58 29.43
N VAL A 33 -1.54 -8.46 29.92
CA VAL A 33 -0.68 -9.28 29.08
C VAL A 33 -1.58 -10.26 28.34
N VAL A 34 -1.93 -9.89 27.10
CA VAL A 34 -2.66 -10.78 26.20
C VAL A 34 -1.73 -11.92 25.84
N ARG A 35 -2.00 -13.13 26.32
CA ARG A 35 -1.28 -14.32 25.82
C ARG A 35 -1.69 -14.56 24.36
N PRO A 36 -0.73 -14.59 23.42
CA PRO A 36 -1.06 -14.87 22.02
C PRO A 36 -1.62 -16.29 21.91
N PRO A 37 -2.70 -16.48 21.14
CA PRO A 37 -3.12 -17.82 20.74
C PRO A 37 -1.96 -18.54 20.01
N PRO A 38 -1.82 -19.87 20.12
CA PRO A 38 -0.75 -20.61 19.45
C PRO A 38 -0.78 -20.41 17.93
N GLY A 39 0.32 -19.94 17.35
CA GLY A 39 0.42 -19.65 15.91
C GLY A 39 -0.15 -18.30 15.49
N ALA A 40 -0.51 -17.43 16.43
CA ALA A 40 -0.97 -16.07 16.12
C ALA A 40 0.19 -15.15 15.73
N ILE A 41 -0.07 -14.28 14.76
CA ILE A 41 0.85 -13.25 14.30
C ILE A 41 0.50 -11.94 14.98
N ALA A 42 1.50 -11.25 15.54
CA ALA A 42 1.29 -9.92 16.13
C ALA A 42 1.01 -8.88 15.04
N ILE A 43 0.05 -8.00 15.29
CA ILE A 43 -0.15 -6.80 14.48
C ILE A 43 1.00 -5.84 14.78
N ARG A 44 1.61 -5.30 13.72
CA ARG A 44 2.75 -4.40 13.82
C ARG A 44 2.38 -3.01 13.31
N SER A 45 3.12 -2.01 13.79
CA SER A 45 3.04 -0.66 13.26
C SER A 45 3.55 -0.62 11.82
N ALA A 46 3.11 0.37 11.04
CA ALA A 46 3.55 0.53 9.66
C ALA A 46 5.07 0.70 9.58
N GLU A 47 5.65 1.46 10.50
CA GLU A 47 7.09 1.71 10.58
C GLU A 47 7.88 0.41 10.72
N ALA A 48 7.44 -0.47 11.62
CA ALA A 48 8.11 -1.75 11.86
C ALA A 48 7.99 -2.69 10.66
N LEU A 49 6.90 -2.64 9.90
CA LEU A 49 6.72 -3.42 8.67
C LEU A 49 7.57 -2.87 7.52
N LEU A 50 7.59 -1.54 7.36
CA LEU A 50 8.29 -0.87 6.27
C LEU A 50 9.80 -0.86 6.46
N ALA A 51 10.30 -0.90 7.70
CA ALA A 51 11.72 -1.07 8.00
C ALA A 51 12.29 -2.38 7.41
N GLU A 52 11.47 -3.42 7.25
CA GLU A 52 11.87 -4.69 6.61
C GLU A 52 12.03 -4.57 5.08
N HIS A 53 11.57 -3.45 4.51
CA HIS A 53 11.51 -3.19 3.08
C HIS A 53 12.22 -1.87 2.68
N GLU A 54 13.09 -1.34 3.53
CA GLU A 54 13.75 -0.03 3.34
C GLU A 54 14.45 0.08 1.97
N ALA A 55 15.17 -0.97 1.55
CA ALA A 55 15.86 -0.99 0.26
C ALA A 55 14.89 -0.89 -0.94
N THR A 56 13.75 -1.60 -0.87
CA THR A 56 12.71 -1.54 -1.92
C THR A 56 12.03 -0.17 -1.94
N ILE A 57 11.74 0.42 -0.78
CA ILE A 57 11.13 1.75 -0.67
C ILE A 57 12.07 2.83 -1.20
N THR A 58 13.35 2.76 -0.85
CA THR A 58 14.39 3.65 -1.40
C THR A 58 14.45 3.52 -2.92
N SER A 59 14.44 2.28 -3.42
CA SER A 59 14.41 2.01 -4.87
C SER A 59 13.14 2.54 -5.55
N LEU A 60 11.99 2.56 -4.87
CA LEU A 60 10.74 3.13 -5.40
C LEU A 60 10.85 4.65 -5.51
N TYR A 61 11.39 5.32 -4.49
CA TYR A 61 11.65 6.76 -4.51
C TYR A 61 12.57 7.15 -5.67
N GLU A 62 13.72 6.52 -5.79
CA GLU A 62 14.69 6.77 -6.89
C GLU A 62 14.08 6.57 -8.29
N ARG A 63 13.10 5.67 -8.43
CA ARG A 63 12.47 5.36 -9.73
C ARG A 63 11.23 6.18 -10.01
N SER A 64 10.66 6.81 -9.00
CA SER A 64 9.54 7.74 -9.16
C SER A 64 9.97 9.08 -9.74
N ASP A 65 11.28 9.40 -9.71
CA ASP A 65 11.89 10.63 -10.24
C ASP A 65 11.22 11.92 -9.75
N THR A 66 10.77 11.89 -8.50
CA THR A 66 9.98 12.94 -7.87
C THR A 66 10.74 13.60 -6.72
N SER A 67 10.29 14.78 -6.29
CA SER A 67 10.85 15.42 -5.10
C SER A 67 10.52 14.63 -3.83
N ALA A 68 11.34 14.75 -2.79
CA ALA A 68 11.07 14.13 -1.49
C ALA A 68 9.68 14.53 -0.95
N ALA A 69 9.34 15.83 -1.03
CA ALA A 69 8.04 16.34 -0.60
C ALA A 69 6.87 15.70 -1.34
N GLN A 70 6.97 15.51 -2.66
CA GLN A 70 5.92 14.85 -3.43
C GLN A 70 5.86 13.35 -3.13
N PHE A 71 7.01 12.68 -2.96
CA PHE A 71 7.03 11.28 -2.55
C PHE A 71 6.32 11.07 -1.20
N GLU A 72 6.64 11.89 -0.21
CA GLU A 72 6.03 11.90 1.12
C GLU A 72 4.53 12.22 1.07
N ALA A 73 4.10 13.09 0.14
CA ALA A 73 2.71 13.52 0.05
C ALA A 73 1.79 12.51 -0.65
N VAL A 74 2.27 11.74 -1.65
CA VAL A 74 1.40 10.86 -2.45
C VAL A 74 1.83 9.38 -2.52
N TYR A 75 3.13 9.07 -2.48
CA TYR A 75 3.62 7.69 -2.59
C TYR A 75 3.70 7.02 -1.22
N GLN A 76 4.41 7.63 -0.28
CA GLN A 76 4.60 7.11 1.08
C GLN A 76 3.28 6.79 1.80
N PRO A 77 2.21 7.63 1.72
CA PRO A 77 0.97 7.33 2.42
C PRO A 77 0.26 6.09 1.86
N LEU A 78 0.35 5.85 0.55
CA LEU A 78 -0.21 4.64 -0.06
C LEU A 78 0.57 3.39 0.41
N ILE A 79 1.90 3.47 0.48
CA ILE A 79 2.76 2.39 0.98
C ILE A 79 2.44 2.06 2.45
N VAL A 80 2.36 3.09 3.29
CA VAL A 80 2.01 2.98 4.72
C VAL A 80 0.64 2.31 4.88
N ARG A 81 -0.39 2.84 4.23
CA ARG A 81 -1.75 2.29 4.34
C ARG A 81 -1.84 0.87 3.82
N LEU A 82 -1.11 0.53 2.75
CA LEU A 82 -1.04 -0.84 2.26
C LEU A 82 -0.43 -1.76 3.31
N ALA A 83 0.70 -1.38 3.92
CA ALA A 83 1.36 -2.15 4.97
C ALA A 83 0.43 -2.36 6.19
N GLU A 84 -0.31 -1.34 6.59
CA GLU A 84 -1.30 -1.45 7.67
C GLU A 84 -2.44 -2.40 7.33
N TRP A 85 -2.85 -2.44 6.05
CA TRP A 85 -3.94 -3.28 5.57
C TRP A 85 -3.55 -4.75 5.46
N VAL A 86 -2.36 -5.02 4.91
CA VAL A 86 -1.94 -6.38 4.58
C VAL A 86 -1.00 -7.00 5.62
N GLN A 87 -0.40 -6.20 6.52
CA GLN A 87 0.50 -6.67 7.57
C GLN A 87 1.52 -7.68 7.01
N ARG A 88 1.61 -8.87 7.64
CA ARG A 88 2.39 -10.02 7.17
C ARG A 88 1.49 -11.12 6.60
N LEU A 89 0.39 -10.75 5.95
CA LEU A 89 -0.43 -11.74 5.24
C LEU A 89 0.46 -12.48 4.23
N PRO A 90 0.38 -13.81 4.16
CA PRO A 90 1.15 -14.60 3.22
C PRO A 90 0.83 -14.24 1.78
N SER A 91 1.84 -14.29 0.92
CA SER A 91 1.63 -14.23 -0.53
C SER A 91 1.06 -15.56 -1.03
N GLN A 92 0.27 -15.53 -2.11
CA GLN A 92 -0.05 -16.75 -2.87
C GLN A 92 1.10 -17.13 -3.84
N ASN A 93 2.00 -16.19 -4.14
CA ASN A 93 3.18 -16.40 -4.96
C ASN A 93 4.29 -17.07 -4.15
N ARG A 94 4.92 -18.11 -4.69
CA ARG A 94 6.01 -18.84 -4.01
C ARG A 94 7.30 -18.05 -3.88
N THR A 95 7.46 -16.99 -4.68
CA THR A 95 8.71 -16.19 -4.72
C THR A 95 8.80 -15.14 -3.62
N GLN A 96 7.68 -14.80 -2.96
CA GLN A 96 7.62 -13.75 -1.97
C GLN A 96 6.97 -14.30 -0.69
N PRO A 97 7.52 -14.02 0.50
CA PRO A 97 6.96 -14.57 1.74
C PRO A 97 5.66 -13.88 2.14
N THR A 98 5.54 -12.56 1.90
CA THR A 98 4.40 -11.75 2.32
C THR A 98 3.77 -11.05 1.13
N LEU A 99 2.46 -10.78 1.23
CA LEU A 99 1.72 -9.98 0.26
C LEU A 99 2.30 -8.56 0.16
N LEU A 100 2.76 -7.97 1.28
CA LEU A 100 3.42 -6.66 1.26
C LEU A 100 4.67 -6.67 0.36
N ALA A 101 5.56 -7.65 0.57
CA ALA A 101 6.78 -7.80 -0.24
C ALA A 101 6.45 -8.02 -1.73
N GLU A 102 5.44 -8.84 -2.01
CA GLU A 102 4.96 -9.07 -3.38
C GLU A 102 4.51 -7.77 -4.06
N ARG A 103 3.69 -6.97 -3.38
CA ARG A 103 3.19 -5.71 -3.93
C ARG A 103 4.30 -4.68 -4.12
N LEU A 104 5.17 -4.49 -3.13
CA LEU A 104 6.29 -3.55 -3.23
C LEU A 104 7.25 -3.92 -4.38
N ASN A 105 7.57 -5.21 -4.52
CA ASN A 105 8.42 -5.67 -5.61
C ASN A 105 7.74 -5.54 -6.99
N SER A 106 6.41 -5.73 -7.07
CA SER A 106 5.66 -5.48 -8.30
C SER A 106 5.73 -4.00 -8.70
N ALA A 107 5.51 -3.09 -7.76
CA ALA A 107 5.64 -1.65 -8.00
C ALA A 107 7.06 -1.25 -8.40
N GLN A 108 8.09 -1.83 -7.78
CA GLN A 108 9.48 -1.58 -8.13
C GLN A 108 9.79 -2.01 -9.58
N ARG A 109 9.30 -3.18 -10.00
CA ARG A 109 9.44 -3.66 -11.40
C ARG A 109 8.70 -2.73 -12.37
N ALA A 110 7.46 -2.35 -12.04
CA ALA A 110 6.65 -1.47 -12.87
C ALA A 110 7.31 -0.10 -13.09
N LEU A 111 7.81 0.52 -12.02
CA LEU A 111 8.54 1.80 -12.12
C LEU A 111 9.87 1.67 -12.87
N SER A 112 10.57 0.54 -12.72
CA SER A 112 11.79 0.29 -13.50
C SER A 112 11.51 0.26 -15.01
N ARG A 113 10.40 -0.36 -15.43
CA ARG A 113 9.98 -0.40 -16.84
C ARG A 113 9.47 0.96 -17.32
N ARG A 114 8.76 1.69 -16.46
CA ARG A 114 8.17 3.01 -16.76
C ARG A 114 9.22 4.05 -17.17
N ARG A 115 10.47 3.96 -16.67
CA ARG A 115 11.57 4.87 -17.05
C ARG A 115 11.94 4.82 -18.52
N GLY A 116 11.67 3.70 -19.21
CA GLY A 116 11.96 3.54 -20.64
C GLY A 116 10.78 3.79 -21.57
N VAL A 117 9.64 4.25 -21.05
CA VAL A 117 8.38 4.37 -21.81
C VAL A 117 7.78 5.75 -21.61
N PHE A 118 7.49 6.44 -22.72
CA PHE A 118 6.72 7.68 -22.72
C PHE A 118 5.22 7.39 -22.63
N LEU A 119 4.54 8.06 -21.69
CA LEU A 119 3.10 7.97 -21.50
C LEU A 119 2.51 9.39 -21.51
N PRO A 120 1.34 9.60 -22.16
CA PRO A 120 0.60 8.62 -22.95
C PRO A 120 1.27 8.32 -24.31
N PRO A 121 1.07 7.12 -24.88
CA PRO A 121 1.65 6.77 -26.19
C PRO A 121 1.02 7.63 -27.29
N HIS A 122 1.83 8.02 -28.27
CA HIS A 122 1.42 8.84 -29.42
C HIS A 122 0.85 10.22 -29.05
N ALA A 123 1.13 10.73 -27.86
CA ALA A 123 0.82 12.10 -27.48
C ALA A 123 1.94 13.06 -27.87
N GLU A 124 1.60 14.35 -28.01
CA GLU A 124 2.58 15.41 -28.23
C GLU A 124 3.55 15.54 -27.04
N PRO A 125 4.82 15.93 -27.27
CA PRO A 125 5.84 16.03 -26.23
C PRO A 125 5.43 16.89 -25.02
N GLU A 126 4.70 17.97 -25.25
CA GLU A 126 4.22 18.88 -24.20
C GLU A 126 3.25 18.16 -23.26
N ARG A 127 2.36 17.34 -23.82
CA ARG A 127 1.41 16.53 -23.04
C ARG A 127 2.12 15.43 -22.28
N ILE A 128 3.09 14.76 -22.91
CA ILE A 128 3.91 13.73 -22.26
C ILE A 128 4.65 14.31 -21.06
N ALA A 129 5.27 15.48 -21.21
CA ALA A 129 5.98 16.16 -20.13
C ALA A 129 5.02 16.60 -19.00
N HIS A 130 3.87 17.17 -19.36
CA HIS A 130 2.87 17.64 -18.39
C HIS A 130 2.24 16.49 -17.57
N GLU A 131 1.96 15.34 -18.20
CA GLU A 131 1.32 14.21 -17.53
C GLU A 131 2.33 13.18 -16.97
N ALA A 132 3.64 13.39 -17.12
CA ALA A 132 4.67 12.40 -16.81
C ALA A 132 4.54 11.85 -15.38
N ASP A 133 4.44 12.77 -14.42
CA ASP A 133 4.39 12.47 -13.00
C ASP A 133 3.11 11.73 -12.62
N VAL A 134 1.95 12.14 -13.15
CA VAL A 134 0.65 11.51 -12.85
C VAL A 134 0.58 10.11 -13.45
N TRP A 135 1.18 9.90 -14.63
CA TRP A 135 1.33 8.56 -15.22
C TRP A 135 2.24 7.67 -14.38
N THR A 136 3.34 8.20 -13.85
CA THR A 136 4.24 7.46 -12.95
C THR A 136 3.49 7.02 -11.70
N TYR A 137 2.70 7.92 -11.09
CA TYR A 137 1.87 7.59 -9.93
C TYR A 137 0.78 6.57 -10.25
N ALA A 138 0.11 6.69 -11.41
CA ALA A 138 -0.90 5.74 -11.84
C ALA A 138 -0.31 4.33 -11.99
N VAL A 139 0.84 4.19 -12.65
CA VAL A 139 1.54 2.89 -12.81
C VAL A 139 1.92 2.31 -11.45
N PHE A 140 2.50 3.13 -10.57
CA PHE A 140 2.87 2.74 -9.21
C PHE A 140 1.68 2.21 -8.40
N SER A 141 0.60 3.00 -8.35
CA SER A 141 -0.58 2.65 -7.55
C SER A 141 -1.33 1.44 -8.11
N ILE A 142 -1.40 1.28 -9.44
CA ILE A 142 -1.99 0.09 -10.07
C ILE A 142 -1.16 -1.16 -9.72
N ALA A 143 0.17 -1.09 -9.79
CA ALA A 143 1.03 -2.23 -9.45
C ALA A 143 0.83 -2.70 -8.00
N LEU A 144 0.62 -1.76 -7.07
CA LEU A 144 0.32 -2.09 -5.67
C LEU A 144 -1.09 -2.68 -5.49
N LEU A 145 -2.10 -2.10 -6.14
CA LEU A 145 -3.50 -2.31 -5.77
C LEU A 145 -4.25 -3.31 -6.66
N ARG A 146 -3.78 -3.57 -7.88
CA ARG A 146 -4.51 -4.40 -8.85
C ARG A 146 -4.85 -5.78 -8.28
N ALA A 147 -6.12 -6.18 -8.39
CA ALA A 147 -6.64 -7.45 -7.87
C ALA A 147 -6.39 -7.66 -6.36
N LEU A 148 -6.22 -6.59 -5.57
CA LEU A 148 -6.04 -6.69 -4.13
C LEU A 148 -7.26 -7.31 -3.44
N GLY A 149 -8.48 -6.96 -3.86
CA GLY A 149 -9.71 -7.54 -3.33
C GLY A 149 -9.75 -9.07 -3.46
N PRO A 150 -9.66 -9.62 -4.67
CA PRO A 150 -9.57 -11.06 -4.91
C PRO A 150 -8.39 -11.72 -4.16
N THR A 151 -7.24 -11.03 -4.08
CA THR A 151 -6.08 -11.54 -3.36
C THR A 151 -6.36 -11.69 -1.85
N LEU A 152 -6.97 -10.69 -1.23
CA LEU A 152 -7.35 -10.73 0.18
C LEU A 152 -8.48 -11.74 0.44
N ALA A 153 -9.36 -11.98 -0.54
CA ALA A 153 -10.45 -12.96 -0.44
C ALA A 153 -9.97 -14.43 -0.33
N HIS A 154 -8.72 -14.72 -0.69
CA HIS A 154 -8.09 -16.02 -0.45
C HIS A 154 -7.77 -16.29 1.02
N TRP A 155 -7.83 -15.27 1.87
CA TRP A 155 -7.46 -15.37 3.28
C TRP A 155 -8.69 -15.17 4.16
N GLN A 156 -8.85 -16.07 5.13
CA GLN A 156 -9.74 -15.87 6.28
C GLN A 156 -8.86 -15.47 7.46
N VAL A 157 -9.02 -14.22 7.89
CA VAL A 157 -8.28 -13.67 9.02
C VAL A 157 -9.19 -13.56 10.24
N THR A 158 -8.74 -14.15 11.34
CA THR A 158 -9.40 -14.03 12.66
C THR A 158 -8.56 -13.11 13.52
N LEU A 159 -9.17 -12.04 14.01
CA LEU A 159 -8.56 -11.02 14.85
C LEU A 159 -8.78 -11.35 16.31
N TYR A 160 -7.81 -11.01 17.16
CA TYR A 160 -7.85 -11.27 18.60
C TYR A 160 -7.48 -10.02 19.38
N SER A 161 -8.35 -9.64 20.31
CA SER A 161 -8.07 -8.70 21.39
C SER A 161 -8.06 -9.45 22.74
N PRO A 162 -7.75 -8.80 23.89
CA PRO A 162 -7.72 -9.47 25.19
C PRO A 162 -8.99 -10.25 25.54
N GLN A 163 -10.16 -9.81 25.05
CA GLN A 163 -11.47 -10.28 25.51
C GLN A 163 -12.35 -10.87 24.39
N GLN A 164 -12.00 -10.65 23.13
CA GLN A 164 -12.83 -11.05 22.00
C GLN A 164 -12.00 -11.44 20.79
N HIS A 165 -12.61 -12.25 19.92
CA HIS A 165 -12.14 -12.47 18.58
C HIS A 165 -13.25 -12.22 17.58
N TRP A 166 -12.89 -11.83 16.37
CA TRP A 166 -13.85 -11.64 15.29
C TRP A 166 -13.19 -11.84 13.94
N ARG A 167 -14.00 -11.99 12.90
CA ARG A 167 -13.51 -12.12 11.54
C ARG A 167 -13.16 -10.75 10.98
N TRP A 168 -12.00 -10.63 10.35
CA TRP A 168 -11.64 -9.43 9.61
C TRP A 168 -12.42 -9.31 8.30
N LEU A 169 -12.92 -8.11 8.03
CA LEU A 169 -13.57 -7.74 6.78
C LEU A 169 -12.70 -6.71 6.05
N PRO A 170 -11.96 -7.10 4.99
CA PRO A 170 -10.94 -6.25 4.39
C PRO A 170 -11.43 -4.89 3.91
N TRP A 171 -12.67 -4.77 3.44
CA TRP A 171 -13.22 -3.50 2.95
C TRP A 171 -13.66 -2.53 4.06
N GLN A 172 -13.74 -2.97 5.32
CA GLN A 172 -14.21 -2.11 6.41
C GLN A 172 -13.07 -1.33 7.06
N VAL A 173 -12.02 -2.03 7.50
CA VAL A 173 -10.93 -1.48 8.33
C VAL A 173 -9.61 -2.18 8.03
N SER A 174 -8.49 -1.47 8.18
CA SER A 174 -7.15 -2.09 8.11
C SER A 174 -6.93 -3.06 9.28
N LEU A 175 -5.95 -3.95 9.17
CA LEU A 175 -5.57 -4.80 10.31
C LEU A 175 -5.03 -3.94 11.46
N SER A 176 -4.19 -2.94 11.18
CA SER A 176 -3.68 -2.02 12.20
C SER A 176 -4.78 -1.28 12.97
N ALA A 177 -5.81 -0.79 12.27
CA ALA A 177 -6.89 0.00 12.87
C ALA A 177 -8.03 -0.87 13.43
N SER A 178 -7.89 -2.19 13.42
CA SER A 178 -8.95 -3.09 13.91
C SER A 178 -9.10 -3.11 15.43
N GLY A 179 -8.10 -2.63 16.18
CA GLY A 179 -8.05 -2.74 17.65
C GLY A 179 -7.65 -4.13 18.16
N ALA A 180 -7.28 -5.05 17.27
CA ALA A 180 -6.71 -6.34 17.64
C ALA A 180 -5.22 -6.22 17.96
N VAL A 181 -4.70 -7.18 18.73
CA VAL A 181 -3.27 -7.31 19.06
C VAL A 181 -2.63 -8.41 18.22
N TYR A 182 -3.39 -9.47 17.93
CA TYR A 182 -2.94 -10.62 17.16
C TYR A 182 -3.96 -11.01 16.10
N TYR A 183 -3.52 -11.76 15.09
CA TYR A 183 -4.38 -12.39 14.12
C TYR A 183 -3.91 -13.79 13.74
N HIS A 184 -4.86 -14.64 13.37
CA HIS A 184 -4.62 -15.89 12.66
C HIS A 184 -5.02 -15.72 11.21
N VAL A 185 -4.21 -16.24 10.30
CA VAL A 185 -4.54 -16.32 8.88
C VAL A 185 -4.68 -17.78 8.47
N LYS A 186 -5.77 -18.10 7.77
CA LYS A 186 -5.98 -19.40 7.13
C LYS A 186 -6.38 -19.17 5.68
N ARG A 187 -6.01 -20.10 4.81
CA ARG A 187 -6.48 -20.07 3.43
C ARG A 187 -7.98 -20.36 3.42
N ARG A 188 -8.75 -19.56 2.68
CA ARG A 188 -10.19 -19.73 2.46
C ARG A 188 -10.42 -20.51 1.17
N ILE A 189 -11.28 -21.52 1.22
CA ILE A 189 -11.66 -22.36 0.08
C ILE A 189 -13.19 -22.54 0.11
N PRO A 190 -13.97 -22.13 -0.91
CA PRO A 190 -13.54 -21.33 -2.07
C PRO A 190 -13.27 -19.86 -1.70
N ALA A 191 -12.51 -19.15 -2.54
CA ALA A 191 -12.34 -17.71 -2.41
C ALA A 191 -13.67 -16.98 -2.72
N TYR A 192 -13.87 -15.81 -2.13
CA TYR A 192 -15.05 -14.98 -2.40
C TYR A 192 -14.93 -14.32 -3.79
N ALA A 193 -16.05 -14.23 -4.52
CA ALA A 193 -16.03 -13.91 -5.95
C ALA A 193 -16.04 -12.42 -6.31
N HIS A 194 -16.43 -11.52 -5.39
CA HIS A 194 -16.55 -10.10 -5.72
C HIS A 194 -15.22 -9.36 -5.59
N ASP A 195 -14.83 -8.64 -6.64
CA ASP A 195 -13.64 -7.80 -6.64
C ASP A 195 -13.90 -6.50 -5.88
N THR A 196 -13.39 -6.43 -4.65
CA THR A 196 -13.47 -5.22 -3.80
C THR A 196 -12.30 -4.25 -4.01
N THR A 197 -11.47 -4.44 -5.04
CA THR A 197 -10.30 -3.61 -5.31
C THR A 197 -10.64 -2.12 -5.44
N PRO A 198 -11.71 -1.69 -6.15
CA PRO A 198 -12.06 -0.28 -6.24
C PRO A 198 -12.41 0.35 -4.87
N LEU A 199 -13.09 -0.40 -3.99
CA LEU A 199 -13.42 0.06 -2.63
C LEU A 199 -12.15 0.23 -1.79
N LEU A 200 -11.21 -0.72 -1.89
CA LEU A 200 -9.93 -0.66 -1.21
C LEU A 200 -9.06 0.48 -1.75
N ALA A 201 -9.03 0.68 -3.06
CA ALA A 201 -8.27 1.76 -3.68
C ALA A 201 -8.73 3.13 -3.18
N ASN A 202 -10.04 3.36 -3.06
CA ASN A 202 -10.58 4.59 -2.48
C ASN A 202 -10.14 4.83 -1.02
N ARG A 203 -9.90 3.78 -0.23
CA ARG A 203 -9.40 3.88 1.15
C ARG A 203 -7.88 4.03 1.22
N LEU A 204 -7.16 3.41 0.31
CA LEU A 204 -5.70 3.33 0.34
C LEU A 204 -5.04 4.55 -0.32
N VAL A 205 -5.55 5.02 -1.45
CA VAL A 205 -4.97 6.17 -2.17
C VAL A 205 -5.17 7.47 -1.35
N PRO A 206 -4.11 8.26 -1.09
CA PRO A 206 -4.23 9.52 -0.36
C PRO A 206 -5.08 10.56 -1.12
N PRO A 207 -5.86 11.40 -0.42
CA PRO A 207 -6.74 12.38 -1.05
C PRO A 207 -6.04 13.29 -2.07
N LEU A 208 -4.82 13.73 -1.78
CA LEU A 208 -4.04 14.56 -2.70
C LEU A 208 -3.78 13.85 -4.04
N ALA A 209 -3.49 12.55 -3.99
CA ALA A 209 -3.28 11.76 -5.19
C ALA A 209 -4.58 11.44 -5.93
N GLN A 210 -5.69 11.27 -5.18
CA GLN A 210 -7.02 11.15 -5.80
C GLN A 210 -7.37 12.41 -6.59
N ASN A 211 -7.16 13.59 -6.00
CA ASN A 211 -7.39 14.88 -6.69
C ASN A 211 -6.54 14.97 -7.96
N TRP A 212 -5.25 14.63 -7.86
CA TRP A 212 -4.33 14.69 -8.99
C TRP A 212 -4.71 13.74 -10.13
N LEU A 213 -5.15 12.51 -9.80
CA LEU A 213 -5.72 11.60 -10.79
C LEU A 213 -7.00 12.19 -11.39
N TRP A 214 -7.84 12.84 -10.57
CA TRP A 214 -9.10 13.42 -11.03
C TRP A 214 -8.93 14.57 -12.00
N ASP A 215 -7.95 15.43 -11.74
CA ASP A 215 -7.57 16.56 -12.60
C ASP A 215 -7.03 16.10 -13.97
N ASN A 216 -6.75 14.80 -14.14
CA ASN A 216 -6.28 14.19 -15.37
C ASN A 216 -7.24 13.08 -15.86
N PRO A 217 -8.39 13.42 -16.49
CA PRO A 217 -9.46 12.46 -16.79
C PRO A 217 -9.03 11.26 -17.66
N THR A 218 -8.08 11.46 -18.57
CA THR A 218 -7.54 10.36 -19.40
C THR A 218 -6.79 9.35 -18.53
N VAL A 219 -5.95 9.84 -17.61
CA VAL A 219 -5.16 9.02 -16.69
C VAL A 219 -6.07 8.31 -15.69
N TRP A 220 -7.06 9.04 -15.15
CA TRP A 220 -8.09 8.45 -14.30
C TRP A 220 -8.80 7.30 -14.99
N ALA A 221 -9.27 7.48 -16.22
CA ALA A 221 -10.03 6.45 -16.94
C ALA A 221 -9.21 5.16 -17.09
N VAL A 222 -7.92 5.28 -17.44
CA VAL A 222 -7.01 4.13 -17.54
C VAL A 222 -6.75 3.51 -16.16
N TRP A 223 -6.53 4.33 -15.14
CA TRP A 223 -6.29 3.89 -13.77
C TRP A 223 -7.49 3.13 -13.18
N ALA A 224 -8.70 3.69 -13.27
CA ALA A 224 -9.93 3.09 -12.76
C ALA A 224 -10.25 1.78 -13.48
N LYS A 225 -10.07 1.74 -14.82
CA LYS A 225 -10.22 0.53 -15.63
C LYS A 225 -9.22 -0.55 -15.19
N ALA A 226 -7.96 -0.18 -14.99
CA ALA A 226 -6.92 -1.11 -14.53
C ALA A 226 -7.14 -1.65 -13.10
N LEU A 227 -7.98 -1.02 -12.28
CA LEU A 227 -8.32 -1.54 -10.96
C LEU A 227 -9.61 -2.35 -10.92
N SER A 228 -10.49 -2.17 -11.90
CA SER A 228 -11.81 -2.80 -11.95
C SER A 228 -11.86 -4.01 -12.88
N GLU A 229 -10.97 -4.08 -13.87
CA GLU A 229 -10.99 -5.14 -14.89
C GLU A 229 -9.86 -6.18 -14.71
N PRO A 230 -10.16 -7.47 -14.95
CA PRO A 230 -9.15 -8.55 -14.93
C PRO A 230 -8.05 -8.41 -15.97
N GLN A 231 -8.26 -7.61 -17.02
CA GLN A 231 -7.27 -7.32 -18.06
C GLN A 231 -6.57 -5.99 -17.77
N VAL A 232 -5.27 -5.92 -18.06
CA VAL A 232 -4.51 -4.67 -17.95
C VAL A 232 -4.79 -3.86 -19.21
N PRO A 233 -5.07 -2.53 -19.13
CA PRO A 233 -5.17 -1.69 -20.31
C PRO A 233 -3.94 -1.85 -21.21
N ALA A 234 -4.13 -1.89 -22.53
CA ALA A 234 -3.06 -2.16 -23.49
C ALA A 234 -1.83 -1.25 -23.27
N VAL A 235 -2.07 0.03 -23.00
CA VAL A 235 -1.05 1.04 -22.70
C VAL A 235 -0.14 0.70 -21.51
N LEU A 236 -0.62 -0.09 -20.54
CA LEU A 236 0.13 -0.46 -19.34
C LEU A 236 0.63 -1.91 -19.34
N THR A 237 0.30 -2.70 -20.37
CA THR A 237 0.58 -4.15 -20.38
C THR A 237 2.06 -4.45 -20.26
N ALA A 238 2.91 -3.75 -21.03
CA ALA A 238 4.37 -3.90 -20.95
C ALA A 238 4.94 -3.52 -19.56
N LEU A 239 4.26 -2.62 -18.84
CA LEU A 239 4.72 -2.13 -17.54
C LEU A 239 4.30 -3.05 -16.39
N LEU A 240 3.15 -3.71 -16.49
CA LEU A 240 2.51 -4.41 -15.38
C LEU A 240 2.41 -5.93 -15.52
N ASP A 241 2.55 -6.50 -16.72
CA ASP A 241 2.49 -7.95 -16.90
C ASP A 241 3.84 -8.58 -16.51
N ASP A 242 3.83 -9.51 -15.55
CA ASP A 242 5.03 -10.27 -15.14
C ASP A 242 5.26 -11.50 -16.01
N ARG A 243 4.40 -11.77 -17.00
CA ARG A 243 4.64 -12.82 -17.98
C ARG A 243 5.85 -12.47 -18.84
N PRO A 244 6.85 -13.38 -18.98
CA PRO A 244 7.94 -13.16 -19.92
C PRO A 244 7.33 -12.96 -21.31
N ALA A 245 7.84 -11.95 -22.05
CA ALA A 245 7.48 -11.74 -23.43
C ALA A 245 7.60 -13.10 -24.14
N ARG A 246 6.51 -13.58 -24.75
CA ARG A 246 6.59 -14.79 -25.59
C ARG A 246 7.53 -14.43 -26.73
N SER A 247 8.74 -14.97 -26.70
CA SER A 247 9.60 -15.03 -27.88
C SER A 247 8.81 -15.77 -28.95
N TYR A 248 8.46 -15.06 -30.02
CA TYR A 248 7.90 -15.66 -31.24
C TYR A 248 8.98 -16.48 -31.94
#